data_AF-A0A524D2Q0-F1
#
_entry.id   AF-A0A524D2Q0-F1
#
_cell.length_a   1.000
_cell.length_b   1.000
_cell.length_c   1.000
_cell.angle_alpha   90.00
_cell.angle_beta   90.00
_cell.angle_gamma   90.00
#
_symmetry.space_group_name_H-M   'P 1'
#
loop_
_entity.id
_entity.type
_entity.pdbx_description
1 polymer ?
#
loop_
_entity_poly.entity_id
_entity_poly.type
_entity_poly.pdbx_seq_one_letter_code
_entity_poly.pdbx_strand_id
1 'polypeptide(L)'
;MTKMKRKVDNRAYMNYLLQSLNVPDLKEICREYKIRGYSRLKKAELIEFIIDSLAEEEIEELLKQKELKIIGDAIDVAIKKINGEERETVESIKIVNEKNHEIEISFKGFNWENTVFLAINQNNIDNPLRDCDCRIGANMGFCSHFWVGFIFSLKQGYFELSDWTLTKLPKDFEQEIKSIKIATPATAGEKKSDLTLVDKDSPNYKLLQHDRVTIYEGEISKIVEKESDFQGNITTYYLVTVKDAKIGPQVKKTSDKKEEDLFSIDKILLRLSSNAYDNTNIDDGDKITCNGGVNQDRFLGVMLKRVTKFKKL
;
A
#
# COMPACT_ATOMS: atom_id res chain seq x y z
N MET A 1 8.32 -29.43 -10.58
CA MET A 1 8.58 -28.03 -10.18
C MET A 1 9.98 -27.68 -10.63
N THR A 2 10.10 -26.82 -11.64
CA THR A 2 11.38 -26.38 -12.19
C THR A 2 12.12 -25.55 -11.14
N LYS A 3 13.34 -25.97 -10.76
CA LYS A 3 14.19 -25.24 -9.80
C LYS A 3 14.46 -23.85 -10.40
N MET A 4 14.00 -22.77 -9.76
CA MET A 4 14.37 -21.42 -10.19
C MET A 4 15.90 -21.32 -10.17
N LYS A 5 16.51 -20.93 -11.30
CA LYS A 5 17.95 -20.65 -11.39
C LYS A 5 18.19 -19.19 -11.01
N ARG A 6 18.00 -18.84 -9.74
CA ARG A 6 18.45 -17.54 -9.22
C ARG A 6 19.98 -17.50 -9.33
N LYS A 7 20.54 -16.40 -9.85
CA LYS A 7 22.01 -16.21 -9.90
C LYS A 7 22.61 -15.78 -8.57
N VAL A 8 21.85 -15.00 -7.78
CA VAL A 8 22.19 -14.64 -6.41
C VAL A 8 22.19 -15.89 -5.53
N ASP A 9 23.24 -16.07 -4.73
CA ASP A 9 23.34 -17.20 -3.80
C ASP A 9 22.29 -17.12 -2.70
N ASN A 10 21.99 -18.28 -2.08
CA ASN A 10 20.91 -18.38 -1.12
C ASN A 10 21.15 -17.54 0.15
N ARG A 11 22.40 -17.35 0.60
CA ARG A 11 22.69 -16.54 1.80
C ARG A 11 22.44 -15.07 1.52
N ALA A 12 22.95 -14.55 0.41
CA ALA A 12 22.70 -13.17 -0.01
C ALA A 12 21.21 -12.91 -0.25
N TYR A 13 20.52 -13.85 -0.91
CA TYR A 13 19.08 -13.73 -1.12
C TYR A 13 18.27 -13.81 0.17
N MET A 14 18.66 -14.70 1.10
CA MET A 14 18.05 -14.78 2.43
C MET A 14 18.17 -13.46 3.17
N ASN A 15 19.33 -12.81 3.12
CA ASN A 15 19.49 -11.47 3.68
C ASN A 15 18.45 -10.50 3.11
N TYR A 16 18.28 -10.44 1.78
CA TYR A 16 17.28 -9.55 1.17
C TYR A 16 15.85 -9.81 1.67
N LEU A 17 15.45 -11.07 1.84
CA LEU A 17 14.13 -11.42 2.37
C LEU A 17 13.97 -11.04 3.85
N LEU A 18 14.96 -11.37 4.68
CA LEU A 18 14.88 -11.13 6.12
C LEU A 18 14.89 -9.63 6.47
N GLN A 19 15.45 -8.78 5.60
CA GLN A 19 15.34 -7.32 5.77
C GLN A 19 13.89 -6.84 5.72
N SER A 20 12.98 -7.54 5.04
CA SER A 20 11.55 -7.17 4.98
C SER A 20 10.78 -7.53 6.25
N LEU A 21 11.34 -8.35 7.14
CA LEU A 21 10.69 -8.81 8.37
C LEU A 21 10.90 -7.88 9.57
N ASN A 22 9.98 -7.93 10.53
CA ASN A 22 10.14 -7.23 11.82
C ASN A 22 10.88 -8.12 12.84
N VAL A 23 11.26 -7.55 14.00
CA VAL A 23 11.98 -8.31 15.05
C VAL A 23 11.18 -9.50 15.58
N PRO A 24 9.88 -9.38 15.90
CA PRO A 24 9.04 -10.54 16.23
C PRO A 24 9.11 -11.69 15.21
N ASP A 25 8.99 -11.41 13.91
CA ASP A 25 9.02 -12.42 12.85
C ASP A 25 10.39 -13.11 12.78
N LEU A 26 11.48 -12.34 12.87
CA LEU A 26 12.85 -12.89 12.92
C LEU A 26 13.06 -13.79 14.14
N LYS A 27 12.53 -13.39 15.31
CA LYS A 27 12.56 -14.23 16.52
C LYS A 27 11.69 -15.48 16.40
N GLU A 28 10.64 -15.45 15.58
CA GLU A 28 9.86 -16.64 15.24
C GLU A 28 10.69 -17.65 14.44
N ILE A 29 11.41 -17.20 13.41
CA ILE A 29 12.33 -18.05 12.64
C ILE A 29 13.36 -18.70 13.57
N CYS A 30 13.97 -17.94 14.48
CA CYS A 30 14.91 -18.52 15.46
C CYS A 30 14.27 -19.62 16.33
N ARG A 31 12.98 -19.50 16.67
CA ARG A 31 12.26 -20.51 17.45
C ARG A 31 11.98 -21.77 16.62
N GLU A 32 11.51 -21.60 15.38
CA GLU A 32 11.20 -22.69 14.45
C GLU A 32 12.43 -23.57 14.20
N TYR A 33 13.59 -22.95 13.99
CA TYR A 33 14.86 -23.63 13.72
C TYR A 33 15.67 -23.94 14.99
N LYS A 34 15.08 -23.77 16.18
CA LYS A 34 15.71 -24.07 17.49
C LYS A 34 17.06 -23.37 17.72
N ILE A 35 17.29 -22.22 17.08
CA ILE A 35 18.46 -21.37 17.28
C ILE A 35 18.41 -20.82 18.72
N ARG A 36 19.54 -20.74 19.43
CA ARG A 36 19.60 -20.23 20.82
C ARG A 36 20.45 -18.96 20.90
N GLY A 37 20.28 -18.15 21.95
CA GLY A 37 21.13 -16.96 22.20
C GLY A 37 20.70 -15.66 21.52
N TYR A 38 19.57 -15.65 20.79
CA TYR A 38 19.12 -14.50 19.99
C TYR A 38 18.31 -13.43 20.76
N SER A 39 18.01 -13.63 22.05
CA SER A 39 17.00 -12.83 22.77
C SER A 39 17.33 -11.34 22.87
N ARG A 40 18.62 -11.01 22.98
CA ARG A 40 19.15 -9.64 23.13
C ARG A 40 19.53 -8.98 21.80
N LEU A 41 19.52 -9.72 20.70
CA LEU A 41 19.95 -9.23 19.39
C LEU A 41 18.92 -8.26 18.80
N LYS A 42 19.42 -7.20 18.16
CA LYS A 42 18.65 -6.23 17.38
C LYS A 42 18.41 -6.77 15.97
N LYS A 43 17.58 -6.09 15.17
CA LYS A 43 17.17 -6.56 13.82
C LYS A 43 18.35 -6.96 12.93
N ALA A 44 19.36 -6.10 12.77
CA ALA A 44 20.51 -6.40 11.91
C ALA A 44 21.28 -7.64 12.41
N GLU A 45 21.62 -7.65 13.70
CA GLU A 45 22.31 -8.77 14.36
C GLU A 45 21.49 -10.07 14.29
N LEU A 46 20.16 -10.01 14.38
CA LEU A 46 19.28 -11.17 14.23
C LEU A 46 19.35 -11.76 12.82
N ILE A 47 19.38 -10.92 11.79
CA ILE A 47 19.43 -11.37 10.40
C ILE A 47 20.76 -12.10 10.15
N GLU A 48 21.88 -11.47 10.52
CA GLU A 48 23.21 -12.07 10.41
C GLU A 48 23.27 -13.39 11.20
N PHE A 49 22.79 -13.37 12.44
CA PHE A 49 22.81 -14.55 13.30
C PHE A 49 21.96 -15.71 12.76
N ILE A 50 20.81 -15.45 12.14
CA ILE A 50 20.01 -16.48 11.47
C ILE A 50 20.79 -17.07 10.31
N ILE A 51 21.35 -16.23 9.44
CA ILE A 51 22.09 -16.68 8.25
C ILE A 51 23.33 -17.50 8.63
N ASP A 52 24.03 -17.13 9.70
CA ASP A 52 25.20 -17.85 10.20
C ASP A 52 24.87 -19.12 10.97
N SER A 53 23.68 -19.22 11.55
CA SER A 53 23.26 -20.39 12.33
C SER A 53 22.67 -21.51 11.47
N LEU A 54 22.15 -21.19 10.28
CA LEU A 54 21.47 -22.15 9.42
C LEU A 54 22.43 -22.82 8.42
N ALA A 55 22.30 -24.14 8.27
CA ALA A 55 22.91 -24.88 7.19
C ALA A 55 22.25 -24.56 5.83
N GLU A 56 22.91 -24.88 4.72
CA GLU A 56 22.41 -24.57 3.37
C GLU A 56 21.05 -25.23 3.10
N GLU A 57 20.85 -26.46 3.56
CA GLU A 57 19.59 -27.20 3.43
C GLU A 57 18.44 -26.52 4.21
N GLU A 58 18.75 -25.97 5.39
CA GLU A 58 17.79 -25.24 6.23
C GLU A 58 17.45 -23.88 5.62
N ILE A 59 18.43 -23.20 5.01
CA ILE A 59 18.19 -21.98 4.22
C ILE A 59 17.25 -22.30 3.07
N GLU A 60 17.51 -23.35 2.28
CA GLU A 60 16.61 -23.75 1.20
C GLU A 60 15.19 -24.06 1.68
N GLU A 61 15.05 -24.72 2.83
CA GLU A 61 13.75 -25.02 3.44
C GLU A 61 13.02 -23.73 3.86
N LEU A 62 13.71 -22.83 4.55
CA LEU A 62 13.16 -21.54 4.98
C LEU A 62 12.67 -20.72 3.78
N LEU A 63 13.45 -20.69 2.69
CA LEU A 63 13.05 -20.05 1.44
C LEU A 63 11.77 -20.69 0.87
N LYS A 64 11.68 -22.02 0.84
CA LYS A 64 10.47 -22.71 0.34
C LYS A 64 9.23 -22.37 1.16
N GLN A 65 9.37 -22.20 2.47
CA GLN A 65 8.26 -21.98 3.39
C GLN A 65 7.80 -20.51 3.45
N LYS A 66 8.73 -19.55 3.50
CA LYS A 66 8.41 -18.15 3.87
C LYS A 66 8.48 -17.17 2.70
N GLU A 67 9.22 -17.46 1.62
CA GLU A 67 9.46 -16.52 0.51
C GLU A 67 8.18 -15.90 -0.03
N LEU A 68 7.20 -16.71 -0.43
CA LEU A 68 5.95 -16.22 -1.03
C LEU A 68 5.16 -15.31 -0.09
N LYS A 69 5.13 -15.62 1.20
CA LYS A 69 4.43 -14.80 2.19
C LYS A 69 5.12 -13.44 2.35
N ILE A 70 6.44 -13.43 2.53
CA ILE A 70 7.21 -12.20 2.73
C ILE A 70 7.08 -11.28 1.51
N ILE A 71 7.18 -11.85 0.31
CA ILE A 71 7.05 -11.10 -0.94
C ILE A 71 5.62 -10.62 -1.16
N GLY A 72 4.62 -11.47 -0.93
CA GLY A 72 3.20 -11.10 -1.02
C GLY A 72 2.86 -9.93 -0.10
N ASP A 73 3.23 -10.01 1.18
CA ASP A 73 2.99 -8.95 2.16
C ASP A 73 3.62 -7.60 1.72
N ALA A 74 4.82 -7.63 1.11
CA ALA A 74 5.50 -6.44 0.62
C ALA A 74 4.84 -5.85 -0.65
N ILE A 75 4.33 -6.71 -1.54
CA ILE A 75 3.58 -6.33 -2.74
C ILE A 75 2.22 -5.72 -2.35
N ASP A 76 1.49 -6.32 -1.40
CA ASP A 76 0.22 -5.79 -0.90
C ASP A 76 0.37 -4.36 -0.39
N VAL A 77 1.44 -4.11 0.38
CA VAL A 77 1.75 -2.76 0.87
C VAL A 77 2.08 -1.83 -0.31
N ALA A 78 2.80 -2.30 -1.34
CA ALA A 78 3.09 -1.49 -2.52
C ALA A 78 1.81 -1.08 -3.28
N ILE A 79 0.88 -2.01 -3.47
CA ILE A 79 -0.43 -1.74 -4.09
C ILE A 79 -1.22 -0.73 -3.26
N LYS A 80 -1.25 -0.89 -1.92
CA LYS A 80 -1.87 0.09 -1.02
C LYS A 80 -1.25 1.49 -1.11
N LYS A 81 0.08 1.59 -1.32
CA LYS A 81 0.76 2.88 -1.56
C LYS A 81 0.34 3.52 -2.87
N ILE A 82 0.16 2.73 -3.93
CA ILE A 82 -0.36 3.18 -5.23
C ILE A 82 -1.81 3.68 -5.07
N ASN A 83 -2.62 2.98 -4.28
CA ASN A 83 -4.04 3.28 -4.06
C ASN A 83 -4.30 4.37 -2.99
N GLY A 84 -3.26 4.94 -2.40
CA GLY A 84 -3.40 6.00 -1.39
C GLY A 84 -3.97 5.51 -0.05
N GLU A 85 -3.85 4.21 0.24
CA GLU A 85 -4.36 3.54 1.45
C GLU A 85 -3.33 3.50 2.58
N GLU A 86 -2.07 3.80 2.27
CA GLU A 86 -0.97 3.89 3.22
C GLU A 86 -0.70 5.34 3.66
N ARG A 87 -0.07 5.49 4.83
CA ARG A 87 0.36 6.82 5.34
C ARG A 87 1.40 7.52 4.47
N GLU A 88 2.07 6.74 3.65
CA GLU A 88 3.02 7.21 2.66
C GLU A 88 2.59 6.68 1.31
N THR A 89 2.47 7.58 0.34
CA THR A 89 1.93 7.32 -0.99
C THR A 89 2.95 7.70 -2.06
N VAL A 90 2.73 7.25 -3.30
CA VAL A 90 3.52 7.66 -4.45
C VAL A 90 3.23 9.14 -4.74
N GLU A 91 4.26 9.99 -4.74
CA GLU A 91 4.15 11.40 -5.11
C GLU A 91 4.45 11.60 -6.60
N SER A 92 5.55 11.04 -7.08
CA SER A 92 5.94 11.09 -8.49
C SER A 92 6.90 9.96 -8.86
N ILE A 93 6.93 9.63 -10.15
CA ILE A 93 7.87 8.70 -10.78
C ILE A 93 8.51 9.44 -11.96
N LYS A 94 9.84 9.39 -12.07
CA LYS A 94 10.59 9.96 -13.19
C LYS A 94 11.45 8.88 -13.82
N ILE A 95 11.52 8.88 -15.14
CA ILE A 95 12.53 8.10 -15.86
C ILE A 95 13.80 8.96 -15.90
N VAL A 96 14.81 8.59 -15.13
CA VAL A 96 16.06 9.36 -15.01
C VAL A 96 17.11 8.92 -16.02
N ASN A 97 17.02 7.67 -16.50
CA ASN A 97 17.85 7.16 -17.58
C ASN A 97 17.11 6.12 -18.43
N GLU A 98 16.56 6.57 -19.56
CA GLU A 98 15.82 5.72 -20.50
C GLU A 98 16.67 4.54 -21.01
N LYS A 99 17.98 4.73 -21.26
CA LYS A 99 18.83 3.67 -21.82
C LYS A 99 19.06 2.52 -20.86
N ASN A 100 19.13 2.83 -19.56
CA ASN A 100 19.37 1.84 -18.51
C ASN A 100 18.08 1.37 -17.84
N HIS A 101 16.92 1.88 -18.29
CA HIS A 101 15.62 1.64 -17.66
C HIS A 101 15.59 2.08 -16.19
N GLU A 102 16.27 3.19 -15.88
CA GLU A 102 16.40 3.70 -14.51
C GLU A 102 15.28 4.69 -14.19
N ILE A 103 14.66 4.49 -13.04
CA ILE A 103 13.59 5.32 -12.53
C ILE A 103 13.93 5.85 -11.14
N GLU A 104 13.45 7.05 -10.86
CA GLU A 104 13.43 7.68 -9.54
C GLU A 104 11.96 7.77 -9.11
N ILE A 105 11.65 7.33 -7.89
CA ILE A 105 10.30 7.42 -7.33
C ILE A 105 10.37 8.18 -6.03
N SER A 106 9.57 9.24 -5.93
CA SER A 106 9.40 10.00 -4.70
C SER A 106 8.13 9.53 -3.99
N PHE A 107 8.29 9.25 -2.71
CA PHE A 107 7.21 8.91 -1.80
C PHE A 107 7.06 10.00 -0.76
N LYS A 108 5.81 10.33 -0.43
CA LYS A 108 5.49 11.36 0.55
C LYS A 108 4.68 10.78 1.68
N GLY A 109 5.24 10.84 2.88
CA GLY A 109 4.53 10.63 4.14
C GLY A 109 4.08 11.95 4.77
N PHE A 110 3.64 11.90 6.03
CA PHE A 110 3.18 13.11 6.73
C PHE A 110 4.29 14.14 6.95
N ASN A 111 5.44 13.67 7.46
CA ASN A 111 6.61 14.48 7.84
C ASN A 111 7.93 13.93 7.29
N TRP A 112 7.86 13.01 6.32
CA TRP A 112 9.04 12.40 5.73
C TRP A 112 8.79 12.16 4.25
N GLU A 113 9.88 12.11 3.51
CA GLU A 113 9.91 11.77 2.09
C GLU A 113 10.94 10.65 1.93
N ASN A 114 10.66 9.70 1.05
CA ASN A 114 11.60 8.64 0.69
C ASN A 114 11.80 8.67 -0.81
N THR A 115 13.05 8.51 -1.23
CA THR A 115 13.39 8.31 -2.64
C THR A 115 13.82 6.87 -2.85
N VAL A 116 13.47 6.33 -4.02
CA VAL A 116 14.03 5.07 -4.51
C VAL A 116 14.48 5.25 -5.94
N PHE A 117 15.67 4.74 -6.22
CA PHE A 117 16.20 4.52 -7.54
C PHE A 117 16.10 3.03 -7.85
N LEU A 118 15.65 2.69 -9.05
CA LEU A 118 15.56 1.31 -9.50
C LEU A 118 15.88 1.25 -11.00
N ALA A 119 16.72 0.32 -11.40
CA ALA A 119 16.94 -0.02 -12.80
C ALA A 119 16.79 -1.53 -13.00
N ILE A 120 15.83 -1.91 -13.85
CA ILE A 120 15.59 -3.30 -14.25
C ILE A 120 15.73 -3.39 -15.77
N ASN A 121 16.70 -4.18 -16.22
CA ASN A 121 16.93 -4.49 -17.62
C ASN A 121 17.52 -5.91 -17.75
N GLN A 122 17.71 -6.37 -18.98
CA GLN A 122 18.19 -7.73 -19.25
C GLN A 122 19.56 -8.05 -18.62
N ASN A 123 20.40 -7.03 -18.33
CA ASN A 123 21.72 -7.24 -17.74
C ASN A 123 21.69 -7.40 -16.21
N ASN A 124 20.63 -6.95 -15.54
CA ASN A 124 20.54 -6.94 -14.07
C ASN A 124 19.21 -7.49 -13.53
N ILE A 125 18.36 -8.09 -14.35
CA ILE A 125 17.04 -8.60 -13.93
C ILE A 125 17.11 -9.67 -12.83
N ASP A 126 18.22 -10.37 -12.73
CA ASP A 126 18.52 -11.37 -11.70
C ASP A 126 19.05 -10.75 -10.40
N ASN A 127 19.49 -9.49 -10.41
CA ASN A 127 19.80 -8.69 -9.24
C ASN A 127 19.74 -7.19 -9.57
N PRO A 128 18.54 -6.58 -9.56
CA PRO A 128 18.35 -5.21 -10.01
C PRO A 128 19.19 -4.21 -9.22
N LEU A 129 19.70 -3.21 -9.95
CA LEU A 129 20.32 -2.04 -9.32
C LEU A 129 19.21 -1.25 -8.64
N ARG A 130 19.40 -1.03 -7.34
CA ARG A 130 18.40 -0.37 -6.50
C ARG A 130 19.09 0.40 -5.38
N ASP A 131 18.53 1.53 -5.04
CA ASP A 131 18.90 2.33 -3.87
C ASP A 131 17.62 2.94 -3.29
N CYS A 132 17.45 2.90 -1.98
CA CYS A 132 16.22 3.37 -1.36
C CYS A 132 16.50 3.87 0.05
N ASP A 133 16.00 5.07 0.34
CA ASP A 133 16.19 5.73 1.64
C ASP A 133 15.48 5.01 2.80
N CYS A 134 14.54 4.12 2.49
CA CYS A 134 13.81 3.40 3.51
C CYS A 134 14.69 2.37 4.20
N ARG A 135 14.44 2.13 5.49
CA ARG A 135 15.24 1.22 6.33
C ARG A 135 15.44 -0.18 5.73
N ILE A 136 14.44 -0.70 5.02
CA ILE A 136 14.50 -2.03 4.40
C ILE A 136 15.34 -1.97 3.11
N GLY A 137 15.05 -1.00 2.24
CA GLY A 137 15.69 -0.86 0.93
C GLY A 137 17.15 -0.42 1.01
N ALA A 138 17.52 0.41 1.99
CA ALA A 138 18.92 0.78 2.27
C ALA A 138 19.81 -0.43 2.63
N ASN A 139 19.19 -1.55 3.05
CA ASN A 139 19.86 -2.82 3.32
C ASN A 139 19.60 -3.86 2.22
N MET A 140 19.23 -3.41 1.01
CA MET A 140 18.94 -4.24 -0.17
C MET A 140 17.71 -5.14 -0.04
N GLY A 141 16.86 -4.94 0.98
CA GLY A 141 15.65 -5.72 1.19
C GLY A 141 14.55 -5.44 0.18
N PHE A 142 13.60 -6.37 0.05
CA PHE A 142 12.41 -6.21 -0.80
C PHE A 142 11.35 -5.35 -0.10
N CYS A 143 11.59 -4.05 -0.04
CA CYS A 143 10.64 -3.09 0.50
C CYS A 143 9.46 -2.85 -0.45
N SER A 144 8.36 -2.29 0.06
CA SER A 144 7.23 -1.91 -0.78
C SER A 144 7.58 -0.84 -1.82
N HIS A 145 8.58 0.02 -1.57
CA HIS A 145 9.08 0.99 -2.55
C HIS A 145 9.71 0.31 -3.78
N PHE A 146 10.50 -0.74 -3.55
CA PHE A 146 11.05 -1.57 -4.61
C PHE A 146 9.93 -2.16 -5.46
N TRP A 147 8.87 -2.68 -4.83
CA TRP A 147 7.74 -3.29 -5.55
C TRP A 147 6.90 -2.29 -6.34
N VAL A 148 6.74 -1.04 -5.87
CA VAL A 148 6.14 0.02 -6.70
C VAL A 148 6.98 0.26 -7.97
N GLY A 149 8.31 0.33 -7.83
CA GLY A 149 9.20 0.48 -8.98
C GLY A 149 9.23 -0.73 -9.91
N PHE A 150 9.12 -1.94 -9.35
CA PHE A 150 8.98 -3.17 -10.10
C PHE A 150 7.71 -3.16 -10.96
N ILE A 151 6.57 -2.81 -10.37
CA ILE A 151 5.28 -2.70 -11.07
C ILE A 151 5.37 -1.62 -12.15
N PHE A 152 5.94 -0.45 -11.85
CA PHE A 152 6.15 0.60 -12.86
C PHE A 152 6.98 0.09 -14.04
N SER A 153 8.14 -0.51 -13.76
CA SER A 153 9.06 -0.99 -14.80
C SER A 153 8.43 -2.06 -15.68
N LEU A 154 7.65 -2.96 -15.08
CA LEU A 154 6.87 -3.97 -15.81
C LEU A 154 5.80 -3.31 -16.70
N LYS A 155 5.06 -2.32 -16.18
CA LYS A 155 4.03 -1.59 -16.93
C LYS A 155 4.58 -0.70 -18.04
N GLN A 156 5.80 -0.20 -17.86
CA GLN A 156 6.54 0.57 -18.86
C GLN A 156 7.13 -0.34 -19.97
N GLY A 157 7.17 -1.65 -19.75
CA GLY A 157 7.68 -2.63 -20.72
C GLY A 157 9.20 -2.82 -20.68
N TYR A 158 9.85 -2.50 -19.56
CA TYR A 158 11.30 -2.67 -19.41
C TYR A 158 11.75 -4.13 -19.30
N PHE A 159 10.84 -5.03 -18.94
CA PHE A 159 11.03 -6.48 -18.93
C PHE A 159 9.66 -7.18 -18.97
N GLU A 160 9.65 -8.47 -19.31
CA GLU A 160 8.45 -9.31 -19.19
C GLU A 160 8.46 -10.11 -17.89
N LEU A 161 7.28 -10.43 -17.35
CA LEU A 161 7.18 -11.19 -16.10
C LEU A 161 7.89 -12.55 -16.18
N SER A 162 7.91 -13.17 -17.35
CA SER A 162 8.63 -14.42 -17.64
C SER A 162 10.16 -14.30 -17.52
N ASP A 163 10.70 -13.09 -17.65
CA ASP A 163 12.13 -12.83 -17.52
C ASP A 163 12.56 -12.73 -16.05
N TRP A 164 11.60 -12.56 -15.12
CA TRP A 164 11.89 -12.40 -13.71
C TRP A 164 12.34 -13.70 -13.05
N THR A 165 13.53 -13.69 -12.46
CA THR A 165 14.18 -14.89 -11.90
C THR A 165 14.63 -14.74 -10.45
N LEU A 166 14.63 -13.52 -9.91
CA LEU A 166 15.16 -13.26 -8.57
C LEU A 166 14.25 -13.79 -7.46
N THR A 167 12.93 -13.70 -7.58
CA THR A 167 12.01 -14.19 -6.53
C THR A 167 10.75 -14.81 -7.09
N LYS A 168 10.13 -15.71 -6.30
CA LYS A 168 8.78 -16.19 -6.60
C LYS A 168 7.77 -15.09 -6.33
N LEU A 169 6.86 -14.91 -7.27
CA LEU A 169 5.72 -14.02 -7.12
C LEU A 169 4.46 -14.82 -6.74
N PRO A 170 3.49 -14.21 -6.03
CA PRO A 170 2.15 -14.77 -5.88
C PRO A 170 1.54 -15.15 -7.24
N LYS A 171 0.73 -16.22 -7.28
CA LYS A 171 0.17 -16.75 -8.54
C LYS A 171 -0.81 -15.77 -9.21
N ASP A 172 -1.44 -14.96 -8.40
CA ASP A 172 -2.42 -13.92 -8.71
C ASP A 172 -1.80 -12.55 -8.99
N PHE A 173 -0.48 -12.39 -8.81
CA PHE A 173 0.22 -11.11 -8.97
C PHE A 173 -0.14 -10.35 -10.24
N GLU A 174 -0.11 -11.01 -11.41
CA GLU A 174 -0.42 -10.37 -12.70
C GLU A 174 -1.87 -9.86 -12.76
N GLN A 175 -2.79 -10.60 -12.16
CA GLN A 175 -4.21 -10.25 -12.10
C GLN A 175 -4.44 -9.07 -11.12
N GLU A 176 -3.73 -9.05 -9.99
CA GLU A 176 -3.79 -7.95 -9.00
C GLU A 176 -3.35 -6.62 -9.59
N ILE A 177 -2.27 -6.60 -10.37
CA ILE A 177 -1.75 -5.36 -10.93
C ILE A 177 -2.41 -4.98 -12.26
N LYS A 178 -3.35 -5.77 -12.78
CA LYS A 178 -3.91 -5.63 -14.14
C LYS A 178 -4.52 -4.24 -14.39
N SER A 179 -5.27 -3.74 -13.41
CA SER A 179 -5.97 -2.45 -13.45
C SER A 179 -5.03 -1.24 -13.29
N ILE A 180 -3.83 -1.46 -12.76
CA ILE A 180 -2.81 -0.43 -12.55
C ILE A 180 -2.23 0.02 -13.91
N LYS A 181 -2.23 1.33 -14.14
CA LYS A 181 -1.72 1.99 -15.36
C LYS A 181 -0.81 3.14 -15.01
N ILE A 182 0.13 3.44 -15.91
CA ILE A 182 0.94 4.66 -15.85
C ILE A 182 0.07 5.84 -16.29
N ALA A 183 0.12 6.93 -15.54
CA ALA A 183 -0.60 8.17 -15.83
C ALA A 183 0.29 9.40 -15.65
N THR A 184 -0.09 10.49 -16.30
CA THR A 184 0.51 11.81 -16.08
C THR A 184 -0.43 12.63 -15.18
N PRO A 185 0.05 13.25 -14.08
CA PRO A 185 -0.75 14.10 -13.22
C PRO A 185 -1.38 15.27 -14.00
N ALA A 186 -2.67 15.54 -13.77
CA ALA A 186 -3.42 16.59 -14.47
C ALA A 186 -3.23 18.00 -13.87
N THR A 187 -2.36 18.18 -12.87
CA THR A 187 -2.21 19.45 -12.16
C THR A 187 -1.49 20.51 -13.00
N ALA A 188 -2.21 21.59 -13.29
CA ALA A 188 -1.69 22.80 -13.91
C ALA A 188 -0.68 23.49 -13.00
N GLY A 189 0.58 23.54 -13.45
CA GLY A 189 1.66 24.28 -12.80
C GLY A 189 2.83 23.39 -12.38
N GLU A 190 3.84 23.30 -13.26
CA GLU A 190 5.21 22.84 -13.00
C GLU A 190 5.50 21.33 -12.82
N LYS A 191 5.67 20.65 -13.96
CA LYS A 191 6.80 19.78 -14.41
C LYS A 191 6.23 18.74 -15.38
N LYS A 192 6.46 18.97 -16.69
CA LYS A 192 5.86 18.23 -17.81
C LYS A 192 6.28 16.74 -17.94
N SER A 193 6.97 16.15 -16.97
CA SER A 193 7.59 14.82 -17.09
C SER A 193 7.25 13.84 -15.97
N ASP A 194 6.57 14.27 -14.91
CA ASP A 194 6.37 13.41 -13.76
C ASP A 194 5.23 12.42 -14.06
N LEU A 195 5.49 11.13 -13.84
CA LEU A 195 4.56 10.02 -14.03
C LEU A 195 4.04 9.55 -12.67
N THR A 196 2.97 8.77 -12.68
CA THR A 196 2.46 8.07 -11.49
C THR A 196 1.82 6.75 -11.88
N LEU A 197 1.52 5.90 -10.90
CA LEU A 197 0.73 4.70 -11.06
C LEU A 197 -0.67 4.93 -10.53
N VAL A 198 -1.67 4.49 -11.30
CA VAL A 198 -3.08 4.65 -10.96
C VAL A 198 -3.81 3.34 -11.18
N ASP A 199 -4.45 2.84 -10.13
CA ASP A 199 -5.42 1.74 -10.22
C ASP A 199 -6.83 2.31 -10.46
N LYS A 200 -7.30 2.23 -11.71
CA LYS A 200 -8.61 2.77 -12.08
C LYS A 200 -9.78 1.96 -11.52
N ASP A 201 -9.54 0.70 -11.17
CA ASP A 201 -10.58 -0.18 -10.65
C ASP A 201 -10.69 -0.06 -9.13
N SER A 202 -9.66 0.48 -8.47
CA SER A 202 -9.65 0.72 -7.02
C SER A 202 -10.84 1.59 -6.56
N PRO A 203 -11.48 1.23 -5.44
CA PRO A 203 -12.53 2.04 -4.84
C PRO A 203 -12.10 3.48 -4.55
N ASN A 204 -10.86 3.67 -4.10
CA ASN A 204 -10.30 4.98 -3.79
C ASN A 204 -10.16 5.86 -5.03
N TYR A 205 -9.69 5.30 -6.15
CA TYR A 205 -9.63 6.05 -7.40
C TYR A 205 -11.00 6.54 -7.84
N LYS A 206 -12.01 5.66 -7.79
CA LYS A 206 -13.41 5.98 -8.12
C LYS A 206 -13.96 7.06 -7.21
N LEU A 207 -13.74 6.97 -5.89
CA LEU A 207 -14.11 8.02 -4.94
C LEU A 207 -13.46 9.37 -5.30
N LEU A 208 -12.16 9.37 -5.56
CA LEU A 208 -11.40 10.60 -5.85
C LEU A 208 -11.80 11.26 -7.19
N GLN A 209 -12.59 10.59 -8.04
CA GLN A 209 -13.20 11.23 -9.22
C GLN A 209 -14.37 12.18 -8.87
N HIS A 210 -14.79 12.21 -7.61
CA HIS A 210 -15.95 12.97 -7.17
C HIS A 210 -15.60 13.92 -6.02
N ASP A 211 -15.99 15.19 -6.11
CA ASP A 211 -15.88 16.11 -4.98
C ASP A 211 -16.79 15.71 -3.81
N ARG A 212 -17.97 15.16 -4.14
CA ARG A 212 -19.00 14.73 -3.20
C ARG A 212 -19.70 13.47 -3.67
N VAL A 213 -19.96 12.58 -2.72
CA VAL A 213 -20.64 11.29 -2.94
C VAL A 213 -21.78 11.10 -1.95
N THR A 214 -22.65 10.14 -2.26
CA THR A 214 -23.68 9.62 -1.37
C THR A 214 -23.34 8.18 -1.03
N ILE A 215 -23.29 7.85 0.25
CA ILE A 215 -23.42 6.47 0.74
C ILE A 215 -24.91 6.16 0.75
N TYR A 216 -25.34 5.28 -0.16
CA TYR A 216 -26.74 4.87 -0.26
C TYR A 216 -27.09 3.83 0.78
N GLU A 217 -26.15 2.94 1.10
CA GLU A 217 -26.26 1.93 2.14
C GLU A 217 -24.85 1.59 2.62
N GLY A 218 -24.70 1.32 3.91
CA GLY A 218 -23.47 0.81 4.51
C GLY A 218 -23.70 0.57 5.99
N GLU A 219 -22.91 -0.30 6.61
CA GLU A 219 -23.07 -0.67 8.01
C GLU A 219 -21.96 -0.05 8.86
N ILE A 220 -22.30 0.58 9.98
CA ILE A 220 -21.31 1.07 10.94
C ILE A 220 -20.62 -0.13 11.59
N SER A 221 -19.31 -0.19 11.48
CA SER A 221 -18.49 -1.23 12.10
C SER A 221 -17.71 -0.75 13.32
N LYS A 222 -17.51 0.57 13.43
CA LYS A 222 -16.74 1.17 14.52
C LYS A 222 -16.98 2.68 14.60
N ILE A 223 -17.19 3.20 15.80
CA ILE A 223 -17.17 4.63 16.11
C ILE A 223 -15.99 4.94 17.03
N VAL A 224 -15.23 5.99 16.72
CA VAL A 224 -14.09 6.44 17.55
C VAL A 224 -14.17 7.94 17.77
N GLU A 225 -14.27 8.35 19.03
CA GLU A 225 -14.16 9.75 19.43
C GLU A 225 -12.71 10.24 19.32
N LYS A 226 -12.55 11.48 18.85
CA LYS A 226 -11.27 12.17 18.69
C LYS A 226 -11.39 13.62 19.10
N GLU A 227 -10.32 14.14 19.66
CA GLU A 227 -10.15 15.56 19.95
C GLU A 227 -9.06 16.15 19.05
N SER A 228 -9.25 17.40 18.65
CA SER A 228 -8.26 18.20 17.94
C SER A 228 -8.11 19.51 18.67
N ASP A 229 -6.91 19.78 19.20
CA ASP A 229 -6.54 21.11 19.70
C ASP A 229 -5.96 21.92 18.54
N PHE A 230 -6.57 23.07 18.26
CA PHE A 230 -6.01 24.07 17.37
C PHE A 230 -6.00 25.43 18.06
N GLN A 231 -4.79 25.90 18.40
CA GLN A 231 -4.57 27.19 19.07
C GLN A 231 -5.35 27.34 20.40
N GLY A 232 -5.49 26.24 21.16
CA GLY A 232 -6.23 26.22 22.43
C GLY A 232 -7.72 25.98 22.28
N ASN A 233 -8.25 25.86 21.04
CA ASN A 233 -9.62 25.46 20.80
C ASN A 233 -9.69 23.94 20.60
N ILE A 234 -10.21 23.24 21.60
CA ILE A 234 -10.44 21.80 21.54
C ILE A 234 -11.74 21.55 20.78
N THR A 235 -11.65 20.85 19.66
CA THR A 235 -12.80 20.41 18.86
C THR A 235 -12.92 18.89 18.93
N THR A 236 -14.04 18.40 19.44
CA THR A 236 -14.39 16.97 19.42
C THR A 236 -15.05 16.59 18.10
N TYR A 237 -14.64 15.45 17.54
CA TYR A 237 -15.22 14.87 16.34
C TYR A 237 -15.20 13.35 16.41
N TYR A 238 -16.04 12.71 15.60
CA TYR A 238 -16.18 11.25 15.58
C TYR A 238 -15.73 10.71 14.24
N LEU A 239 -14.90 9.67 14.29
CA LEU A 239 -14.52 8.86 13.14
C LEU A 239 -15.42 7.62 13.09
N VAL A 240 -16.28 7.56 12.09
CA VAL A 240 -17.22 6.46 11.89
C VAL A 240 -16.72 5.60 10.74
N THR A 241 -16.45 4.33 11.01
CA THR A 241 -16.05 3.36 9.99
C THR A 241 -17.29 2.67 9.46
N VAL A 242 -17.53 2.79 8.16
CA VAL A 242 -18.66 2.14 7.48
C VAL A 242 -18.09 1.04 6.59
N LYS A 243 -18.61 -0.18 6.74
CA LYS A 243 -18.28 -1.33 5.90
C LYS A 243 -19.37 -1.60 4.87
N ASP A 244 -19.02 -2.34 3.83
CA ASP A 244 -19.92 -2.79 2.76
C ASP A 244 -20.72 -1.62 2.15
N ALA A 245 -20.04 -0.50 1.95
CA ALA A 245 -20.66 0.75 1.57
C ALA A 245 -20.96 0.77 0.06
N LYS A 246 -22.23 0.96 -0.29
CA LYS A 246 -22.69 1.21 -1.66
C LYS A 246 -22.72 2.71 -1.93
N ILE A 247 -21.84 3.17 -2.79
CA ILE A 247 -21.54 4.59 -2.99
C ILE A 247 -21.78 4.99 -4.45
N GLY A 248 -22.15 6.25 -4.67
CA GLY A 248 -22.18 6.86 -6.00
C GLY A 248 -22.12 8.38 -5.93
N PRO A 249 -22.15 9.06 -7.09
CA PRO A 249 -22.15 10.51 -7.15
C PRO A 249 -23.33 11.11 -6.39
N GLN A 250 -23.11 12.26 -5.73
CA GLN A 250 -24.21 12.94 -5.05
C GLN A 250 -25.20 13.51 -6.06
N VAL A 251 -26.41 12.94 -6.12
CA VAL A 251 -27.51 13.41 -6.98
C VAL A 251 -28.47 14.35 -6.22
N LYS A 252 -29.13 15.25 -6.94
CA LYS A 252 -30.12 16.18 -6.36
C LYS A 252 -31.42 15.46 -5.98
N LYS A 253 -31.88 14.53 -6.82
CA LYS A 253 -33.08 13.72 -6.61
C LYS A 253 -32.71 12.23 -6.66
N THR A 254 -33.34 11.42 -5.82
CA THR A 254 -33.13 9.97 -5.79
C THR A 254 -33.49 9.29 -7.11
N SER A 255 -34.43 9.85 -7.88
CA SER A 255 -34.80 9.39 -9.22
C SER A 255 -33.66 9.48 -10.24
N ASP A 256 -32.71 10.38 -10.02
CA ASP A 256 -31.59 10.64 -10.94
C ASP A 256 -30.42 9.68 -10.66
N LYS A 257 -30.56 8.83 -9.63
CA LYS A 257 -29.63 7.77 -9.30
C LYS A 257 -29.63 6.74 -10.43
N LYS A 258 -28.47 6.53 -11.03
CA LYS A 258 -28.27 5.45 -11.99
C LYS A 258 -27.50 4.31 -11.32
N GLU A 259 -27.97 3.09 -11.51
CA GLU A 259 -27.37 1.90 -10.89
C GLU A 259 -25.96 1.63 -11.44
N GLU A 260 -25.70 2.02 -12.69
CA GLU A 260 -24.39 1.92 -13.36
C GLU A 260 -23.30 2.82 -12.77
N ASP A 261 -23.68 3.89 -12.07
CA ASP A 261 -22.75 4.83 -11.43
C ASP A 261 -22.40 4.41 -9.99
N LEU A 262 -22.93 3.28 -9.52
CA LEU A 262 -22.72 2.80 -8.16
C LEU A 262 -21.57 1.81 -8.10
N PHE A 263 -20.84 1.88 -6.99
CA PHE A 263 -19.76 0.97 -6.69
C PHE A 263 -19.73 0.66 -5.21
N SER A 264 -19.16 -0.50 -4.87
CA SER A 264 -19.02 -0.96 -3.50
C SER A 264 -17.63 -0.66 -2.97
N ILE A 265 -17.55 -0.33 -1.68
CA ILE A 265 -16.31 -0.16 -0.94
C ILE A 265 -16.41 -0.94 0.35
N ASP A 266 -15.46 -1.85 0.57
CA ASP A 266 -15.43 -2.71 1.76
C ASP A 266 -15.37 -1.90 3.04
N LYS A 267 -14.66 -0.75 3.01
CA LYS A 267 -14.48 0.12 4.17
C LYS A 267 -14.26 1.57 3.76
N ILE A 268 -15.03 2.48 4.35
CA ILE A 268 -14.84 3.92 4.21
C ILE A 268 -14.94 4.62 5.57
N LEU A 269 -14.12 5.65 5.77
CA LEU A 269 -14.14 6.45 6.99
C LEU A 269 -14.94 7.73 6.80
N LEU A 270 -15.78 8.06 7.78
CA LEU A 270 -16.55 9.29 7.84
C LEU A 270 -16.07 10.14 9.02
N ARG A 271 -15.95 11.46 8.83
CA ARG A 271 -15.77 12.41 9.92
C ARG A 271 -17.08 13.14 10.21
N LEU A 272 -17.66 12.86 11.38
CA LEU A 272 -18.79 13.60 11.92
C LEU A 272 -18.29 14.64 12.92
N SER A 273 -18.87 15.84 12.90
CA SER A 273 -18.73 16.77 14.03
C SER A 273 -19.52 16.24 15.23
N SER A 274 -19.18 16.68 16.44
CA SER A 274 -19.96 16.35 17.64
C SER A 274 -21.46 16.61 17.45
N ASN A 275 -21.80 17.83 17.01
CA ASN A 275 -23.19 18.18 16.72
C ASN A 275 -23.85 17.25 15.66
N ALA A 276 -23.12 16.79 14.65
CA ALA A 276 -23.70 15.86 13.67
C ALA A 276 -23.92 14.47 14.28
N TYR A 277 -23.00 14.00 15.13
CA TYR A 277 -23.08 12.72 15.82
C TYR A 277 -24.25 12.69 16.82
N ASP A 278 -24.30 13.68 17.72
CA ASP A 278 -25.29 13.76 18.82
C ASP A 278 -26.73 13.77 18.30
N ASN A 279 -26.95 14.31 17.10
CA ASN A 279 -28.26 14.39 16.46
C ASN A 279 -28.68 13.12 15.71
N THR A 280 -27.83 12.09 15.61
CA THR A 280 -28.08 10.92 14.76
C THR A 280 -28.39 9.63 15.51
N ASN A 281 -28.09 9.56 16.82
CA ASN A 281 -28.33 8.40 17.70
C ASN A 281 -28.00 7.05 17.03
N ILE A 282 -26.71 6.89 16.70
CA ILE A 282 -26.18 5.74 15.96
C ILE A 282 -25.26 4.89 16.83
N ASP A 283 -25.27 3.60 16.56
CA ASP A 283 -24.44 2.61 17.23
C ASP A 283 -23.72 1.69 16.21
N ASP A 284 -22.74 0.92 16.70
CA ASP A 284 -22.10 -0.13 15.91
C ASP A 284 -23.17 -1.16 15.45
N GLY A 285 -23.13 -1.52 14.17
CA GLY A 285 -24.10 -2.40 13.51
C GLY A 285 -25.23 -1.69 12.78
N ASP A 286 -25.37 -0.37 12.95
CA ASP A 286 -26.43 0.39 12.29
C ASP A 286 -26.18 0.56 10.79
N LYS A 287 -27.23 0.36 9.99
CA LYS A 287 -27.22 0.73 8.57
C LYS A 287 -27.48 2.21 8.39
N ILE A 288 -26.72 2.86 7.52
CA ILE A 288 -26.80 4.31 7.32
C ILE A 288 -26.82 4.73 5.86
N THR A 289 -27.30 5.95 5.65
CA THR A 289 -27.11 6.72 4.42
C THR A 289 -26.62 8.13 4.77
N CYS A 290 -25.72 8.67 3.96
CA CYS A 290 -25.25 10.05 4.13
C CYS A 290 -24.64 10.62 2.85
N ASN A 291 -24.52 11.94 2.78
CA ASN A 291 -23.68 12.59 1.79
C ASN A 291 -22.37 13.00 2.44
N GLY A 292 -21.28 12.99 1.68
CA GLY A 292 -19.98 13.43 2.15
C GLY A 292 -19.15 14.06 1.05
N GLY A 293 -18.30 15.02 1.41
CA GLY A 293 -17.24 15.49 0.53
C GLY A 293 -16.04 14.54 0.61
N VAL A 294 -15.57 14.09 -0.54
CA VAL A 294 -14.40 13.19 -0.62
C VAL A 294 -13.15 13.98 -0.30
N ASN A 295 -12.28 13.42 0.52
CA ASN A 295 -11.02 14.05 0.91
C ASN A 295 -9.93 13.00 1.10
N GLN A 296 -8.76 13.22 0.51
CA GLN A 296 -7.55 12.47 0.85
C GLN A 296 -6.99 13.04 2.15
N ASP A 297 -7.19 12.32 3.26
CA ASP A 297 -6.54 12.64 4.53
C ASP A 297 -5.14 12.05 4.58
N ARG A 298 -4.17 12.82 5.08
CA ARG A 298 -2.76 12.40 5.12
C ARG A 298 -2.49 11.20 6.02
N PHE A 299 -3.39 10.91 6.97
CA PHE A 299 -3.18 9.83 7.95
C PHE A 299 -4.14 8.66 7.79
N LEU A 300 -5.35 8.96 7.32
CA LEU A 300 -6.47 8.03 7.34
C LEU A 300 -6.89 7.58 5.93
N GLY A 301 -6.18 8.05 4.90
CA GLY A 301 -6.47 7.76 3.49
C GLY A 301 -7.69 8.54 2.98
N VAL A 302 -8.33 8.01 1.94
CA VAL A 302 -9.58 8.58 1.42
C VAL A 302 -10.68 8.45 2.47
N MET A 303 -11.31 9.58 2.80
CA MET A 303 -12.42 9.63 3.74
C MET A 303 -13.48 10.65 3.32
N LEU A 304 -14.67 10.56 3.91
CA LEU A 304 -15.71 11.56 3.74
C LEU A 304 -15.70 12.57 4.89
N LYS A 305 -15.55 13.85 4.53
CA LYS A 305 -15.67 15.00 5.44
C LYS A 305 -16.92 15.81 5.07
N ARG A 306 -17.32 16.77 5.93
CA ARG A 306 -18.51 17.61 5.70
C ARG A 306 -19.75 16.75 5.41
N VAL A 307 -19.94 15.76 6.27
CA VAL A 307 -21.01 14.78 6.16
C VAL A 307 -22.35 15.45 6.45
N THR A 308 -23.33 15.24 5.59
CA THR A 308 -24.68 15.85 5.70
C THR A 308 -25.76 14.85 5.32
N LYS A 309 -27.00 15.12 5.73
CA LYS A 309 -28.15 14.21 5.56
C LYS A 309 -27.86 12.80 6.08
N PHE A 310 -27.09 12.71 7.16
CA PHE A 310 -26.78 11.44 7.80
C PHE A 310 -28.03 10.88 8.47
N LYS A 311 -28.39 9.64 8.15
CA LYS A 311 -29.59 8.97 8.66
C LYS A 311 -29.34 7.48 8.82
N LYS A 312 -29.96 6.91 9.86
CA LYS A 312 -30.15 5.46 10.00
C LYS A 312 -31.18 4.96 9.00
N LEU A 313 -30.93 3.80 8.39
CA LEU A 313 -31.82 3.10 7.47
C LEU A 313 -32.67 2.06 8.21
#